data_AF-A0A938UT25-F1
#
_entry.id   AF-A0A938UT25-F1
#
_cell.length_a   1.000
_cell.length_b   1.000
_cell.length_c   1.000
_cell.angle_alpha   90.00
_cell.angle_beta   90.00
_cell.angle_gamma   90.00
#
_symmetry.space_group_name_H-M   'P 1'
#
loop_
_entity.id
_entity.type
_entity.pdbx_description
1 polymer ?
#
loop_
_entity_poly.entity_id
_entity_poly.type
_entity_poly.pdbx_seq_one_letter_code
_entity_poly.pdbx_strand_id
1 'polypeptide(L)'
;VELLRRVAEQRHSAVVLHLRLELERPHRDRRRDDPGYREAAPVVETAVRAAEPTLYEPQWLDLLRIRLDAIRLPARAERMTLCADTQPATASQLRLWQLLAEAGGLTRRDLAKGAEALAQLRAAFGDEAIVVASLQPCHLPEAQVRLHPVQALASPKPPEPVAELPLVRRLRSAPLRMPTRPKHEPDGWLLGDWRMGAVVRLWGPFRLSGGWWVRQVQRDYHYALTERGDLLWVFYDEVRRLWFQAGEVG
;
A
#
# COMPACT_ATOMS: atom_id res chain seq x y z
N VAL A 1 1.43 2.08 19.94
CA VAL A 1 1.66 3.20 18.99
C VAL A 1 3.15 3.45 18.68
N GLU A 2 3.95 4.00 19.60
CA GLU A 2 5.32 4.50 19.31
C GLU A 2 6.30 3.43 18.78
N LEU A 3 6.24 2.21 19.31
CA LEU A 3 7.09 1.10 18.83
C LEU A 3 6.81 0.76 17.36
N LEU A 4 5.53 0.60 17.00
CA LEU A 4 5.13 0.25 15.62
C LEU A 4 5.43 1.38 14.63
N ARG A 5 5.37 2.64 15.11
CA ARG A 5 5.79 3.80 14.32
C ARG A 5 7.28 3.76 13.97
N ARG A 6 8.15 3.48 14.95
CA ARG A 6 9.60 3.34 14.70
C ARG A 6 9.92 2.19 13.73
N VAL A 7 9.19 1.08 13.86
CA VAL A 7 9.32 -0.06 12.94
C VAL A 7 8.90 0.34 11.51
N ALA A 8 7.81 1.10 11.36
CA ALA A 8 7.35 1.61 10.07
C ALA A 8 8.31 2.65 9.46
N GLU A 9 8.87 3.57 10.27
CA GLU A 9 9.88 4.55 9.85
C GLU A 9 11.15 3.88 9.30
N GLN A 10 11.52 2.72 9.87
CA GLN A 10 12.61 1.88 9.37
C GLN A 10 12.22 1.02 8.15
N ARG A 11 11.01 1.18 7.61
CA ARG A 11 10.45 0.39 6.49
C ARG A 11 10.34 -1.11 6.77
N HIS A 12 10.07 -1.46 8.03
CA HIS A 12 9.86 -2.84 8.46
C HIS A 12 8.41 -3.05 8.95
N SER A 13 7.99 -4.31 9.08
CA SER A 13 6.72 -4.73 9.69
C SER A 13 6.99 -5.68 10.86
N ALA A 14 6.14 -5.64 11.88
CA ALA A 14 6.30 -6.48 13.08
C ALA A 14 5.72 -7.88 12.83
N VAL A 15 6.39 -8.91 13.36
CA VAL A 15 5.98 -10.33 13.25
C VAL A 15 5.67 -10.92 14.62
N VAL A 16 6.44 -10.54 15.62
CA VAL A 16 6.28 -10.97 17.01
C VAL A 16 6.45 -9.76 17.90
N LEU A 17 5.58 -9.61 18.88
CA LEU A 17 5.78 -8.69 19.98
C LEU A 17 6.12 -9.48 21.24
N HIS A 18 7.32 -9.21 21.77
CA HIS A 18 7.81 -9.74 23.04
C HIS A 18 7.48 -8.75 24.14
N LEU A 19 6.79 -9.23 25.16
CA LEU A 19 6.38 -8.48 26.33
C LEU A 19 7.15 -9.00 27.55
N ARG A 20 7.89 -8.11 28.19
CA ARG A 20 8.62 -8.38 29.42
C ARG A 20 8.06 -7.51 30.55
N LEU A 21 7.57 -8.15 31.59
CA LEU A 21 7.03 -7.51 32.79
C LEU A 21 8.00 -7.72 33.95
N GLU A 22 8.51 -6.64 34.51
CA GLU A 22 9.32 -6.67 35.73
C GLU A 22 8.40 -6.40 36.91
N LEU A 23 8.41 -7.30 37.88
CA LEU A 23 7.53 -7.25 39.03
C LEU A 23 8.23 -6.66 40.25
N GLU A 24 7.44 -6.05 41.12
CA GLU A 24 7.88 -5.54 42.41
C GLU A 24 8.56 -6.66 43.20
N ARG A 25 9.69 -6.33 43.81
CA ARG A 25 10.42 -7.29 44.64
C ARG A 25 9.59 -7.61 45.88
N PRO A 26 9.44 -8.89 46.25
CA PRO A 26 8.80 -9.22 47.52
C PRO A 26 9.61 -8.58 48.66
N HIS A 27 8.92 -7.86 49.54
CA HIS A 27 9.54 -7.18 50.68
C HIS A 27 10.23 -8.23 51.58
N ARG A 28 11.57 -8.26 51.60
CA ARG A 28 12.31 -9.13 52.52
C ARG A 28 12.10 -8.64 53.96
N ASP A 29 11.72 -9.56 54.82
CA ASP A 29 11.73 -9.39 56.26
C ASP A 29 13.19 -9.32 56.75
N ARG A 30 13.50 -8.33 57.59
CA ARG A 30 14.86 -7.80 57.86
C ARG A 30 15.79 -8.72 58.69
N ARG A 31 15.61 -10.04 58.69
CA ARG A 31 16.31 -10.95 59.63
C ARG A 31 17.39 -11.88 59.06
N ARG A 32 17.82 -11.71 57.81
CA ARG A 32 18.96 -12.49 57.28
C ARG A 32 19.77 -11.67 56.27
N ASP A 33 20.75 -10.94 56.78
CA ASP A 33 21.80 -10.32 55.97
C ASP A 33 22.78 -11.41 55.51
N ASP A 34 22.65 -11.81 54.24
CA ASP A 34 23.70 -12.48 53.49
C ASP A 34 24.22 -11.48 52.44
N PRO A 35 25.44 -10.93 52.58
CA PRO A 35 25.88 -9.77 51.79
C PRO A 35 26.11 -10.03 50.29
N GLY A 36 26.00 -11.28 49.82
CA GLY A 36 26.32 -11.68 48.45
C GLY A 36 25.13 -11.93 47.52
N TYR A 37 23.89 -12.00 48.01
CA TYR A 37 22.75 -12.47 47.22
C TYR A 37 21.75 -11.35 46.91
N ARG A 38 21.98 -10.61 45.81
CA ARG A 38 20.94 -9.74 45.21
C ARG A 38 19.98 -10.61 44.42
N GLU A 39 18.86 -10.99 45.04
CA GLU A 39 17.78 -11.71 44.36
C GLU A 39 17.20 -10.81 43.25
N ALA A 40 17.23 -11.30 42.02
CA ALA A 40 16.73 -10.57 40.87
C ALA A 40 15.21 -10.37 41.00
N ALA A 41 14.71 -9.21 40.56
CA ALA A 41 13.26 -8.97 40.54
C ALA A 41 12.58 -10.05 39.68
N PRO A 42 11.42 -10.59 40.09
CA PRO A 42 10.75 -11.59 39.28
C PRO A 42 10.32 -10.99 37.94
N VAL A 43 10.64 -11.69 36.85
CA VAL A 43 10.33 -11.26 35.48
C VAL A 43 9.36 -12.26 34.85
N VAL A 44 8.31 -11.75 34.23
CA VAL A 44 7.38 -12.55 33.41
C VAL A 44 7.58 -12.15 31.94
N GLU A 45 8.00 -13.12 31.13
CA GLU A 45 8.17 -12.94 29.68
C GLU A 45 7.07 -13.68 28.92
N THR A 46 6.52 -13.03 27.90
CA THR A 46 5.50 -13.59 27.05
C THR A 46 5.61 -13.01 25.65
N ALA A 47 5.09 -13.70 24.64
CA ALA A 47 5.11 -13.23 23.28
C ALA A 47 3.76 -13.45 22.61
N VAL A 48 3.43 -12.57 21.67
CA VAL A 48 2.30 -12.73 20.75
C VAL A 48 2.83 -12.64 19.32
N ARG A 49 2.41 -13.59 18.49
CA ARG A 49 2.80 -13.69 17.08
C ARG A 49 1.57 -13.47 16.21
N ALA A 50 1.68 -12.58 15.23
CA ALA A 50 0.65 -12.44 14.20
C ALA A 50 0.81 -13.56 13.16
N ALA A 51 -0.29 -13.97 12.54
CA ALA A 51 -0.27 -14.97 11.47
C ALA A 51 0.54 -14.49 10.25
N GLU A 52 0.50 -13.18 9.99
CA GLU A 52 1.30 -12.51 8.99
C GLU A 52 1.95 -11.23 9.56
N PRO A 53 3.13 -10.83 9.04
CA PRO A 53 3.79 -9.58 9.36
C PRO A 53 2.89 -8.37 9.13
N THR A 54 2.71 -7.51 10.14
CA THR A 54 1.72 -6.44 10.09
C THR A 54 2.11 -5.20 10.90
N LEU A 55 1.73 -4.03 10.37
CA LEU A 55 1.83 -2.73 11.04
C LEU A 55 0.47 -2.24 11.59
N TYR A 56 -0.55 -3.09 11.52
CA TYR A 56 -1.91 -2.73 11.90
C TYR A 56 -2.10 -2.77 13.43
N GLU A 57 -2.12 -1.58 14.05
CA GLU A 57 -2.13 -1.44 15.51
C GLU A 57 -3.29 -2.15 16.23
N PRO A 58 -4.56 -2.05 15.79
CA PRO A 58 -5.68 -2.65 16.51
C PRO A 58 -5.52 -4.17 16.69
N GLN A 59 -4.99 -4.86 15.68
CA GLN A 59 -4.70 -6.28 15.76
C GLN A 59 -3.67 -6.60 16.85
N TRP A 60 -2.63 -5.77 16.99
CA TRP A 60 -1.63 -5.96 18.04
C TRP A 60 -2.17 -5.69 19.44
N LEU A 61 -3.02 -4.67 19.60
CA LEU A 61 -3.67 -4.37 20.88
C LEU A 61 -4.61 -5.50 21.30
N ASP A 62 -5.40 -6.04 20.38
CA ASP A 62 -6.31 -7.16 20.65
C ASP A 62 -5.53 -8.41 21.08
N LEU A 63 -4.46 -8.75 20.37
CA LEU A 63 -3.60 -9.90 20.72
C LEU A 63 -2.93 -9.72 22.09
N LEU A 64 -2.41 -8.52 22.38
CA LEU A 64 -1.80 -8.22 23.67
C LEU A 64 -2.83 -8.28 24.80
N ARG A 65 -4.05 -7.78 24.58
CA ARG A 65 -5.13 -7.84 25.58
C ARG A 65 -5.51 -9.28 25.89
N ILE A 66 -5.77 -10.10 24.87
CA ILE A 66 -6.06 -11.52 25.02
C ILE A 66 -4.94 -12.23 25.79
N ARG A 67 -3.67 -11.92 25.48
CA ARG A 67 -2.54 -12.55 26.14
C ARG A 67 -2.37 -12.10 27.59
N LEU A 68 -2.58 -10.84 27.88
CA LEU A 68 -2.51 -10.28 29.24
C LEU A 68 -3.63 -10.82 30.14
N ASP A 69 -4.85 -10.96 29.62
CA ASP A 69 -5.99 -11.52 30.36
C ASP A 69 -5.73 -12.97 30.83
N ALA A 70 -4.93 -13.71 30.06
CA ALA A 70 -4.54 -15.09 30.37
C ALA A 70 -3.41 -15.21 31.40
N ILE A 71 -2.67 -14.13 31.70
CA ILE A 71 -1.52 -14.17 32.62
C ILE A 71 -1.97 -13.86 34.05
N ARG A 72 -1.41 -14.56 35.03
CA ARG A 72 -1.55 -14.23 36.45
C ARG A 72 -0.24 -13.64 36.94
N LEU A 73 -0.31 -12.41 37.45
CA LEU A 73 0.85 -11.71 37.99
C LEU A 73 0.97 -12.00 39.49
N PRO A 74 2.05 -12.62 39.96
CA PRO A 74 2.23 -12.96 41.37
C PRO A 74 2.53 -11.73 42.25
N ALA A 75 2.89 -10.61 41.64
CA ALA A 75 3.15 -9.33 42.28
C ALA A 75 2.81 -8.19 41.30
N ARG A 76 2.86 -6.95 41.79
CA ARG A 76 2.58 -5.75 40.99
C ARG A 76 3.62 -5.62 39.87
N ALA A 77 3.18 -5.31 38.65
CA ALA A 77 4.09 -4.95 37.57
C ALA A 77 4.60 -3.51 37.77
N GLU A 78 5.91 -3.34 37.83
CA GLU A 78 6.58 -2.03 37.95
C GLU A 78 6.99 -1.47 36.60
N ARG A 79 7.42 -2.35 35.69
CA ARG A 79 7.87 -1.97 34.34
C ARG A 79 7.35 -2.94 33.30
N MET A 80 6.97 -2.37 32.17
CA MET A 80 6.58 -3.11 30.97
C MET A 80 7.47 -2.69 29.82
N THR A 81 8.13 -3.66 29.20
CA THR A 81 8.96 -3.45 28.02
C THR A 81 8.39 -4.26 26.85
N LEU A 82 8.29 -3.63 25.69
CA LEU A 82 7.79 -4.23 24.47
C LEU A 82 8.88 -4.17 23.40
N CYS A 83 9.24 -5.32 22.85
CA CYS A 83 10.19 -5.47 21.75
C CYS A 83 9.49 -6.11 20.55
N ALA A 84 9.91 -5.77 19.33
CA ALA A 84 9.34 -6.33 18.12
C ALA A 84 10.41 -7.07 17.31
N ASP A 85 10.13 -8.32 16.93
CA ASP A 85 10.83 -8.95 15.82
C ASP A 85 10.22 -8.43 14.53
N THR A 86 11.09 -8.02 13.60
CA THR A 86 10.65 -7.32 12.39
C THR A 86 11.24 -7.93 11.13
N GLN A 87 10.59 -7.63 10.01
CA GLN A 87 11.06 -7.99 8.67
C GLN A 87 10.76 -6.86 7.69
N PRO A 88 11.40 -6.82 6.50
CA PRO A 88 11.14 -5.78 5.51
C PRO A 88 9.64 -5.68 5.19
N ALA A 89 9.10 -4.45 5.24
CA ALA A 89 7.71 -4.20 4.90
C ALA A 89 7.53 -4.12 3.39
N THR A 90 6.41 -4.62 2.91
CA THR A 90 6.00 -4.42 1.51
C THR A 90 5.52 -2.98 1.30
N ALA A 91 5.58 -2.50 0.05
CA ALA A 91 5.11 -1.15 -0.30
C ALA A 91 3.62 -0.94 0.08
N SER A 92 2.81 -1.98 -0.01
CA SER A 92 1.39 -1.95 0.37
C SER A 92 1.18 -1.77 1.88
N GLN A 93 2.02 -2.39 2.73
CA GLN A 93 1.95 -2.25 4.19
C GLN A 93 2.32 -0.83 4.65
N LEU A 94 3.32 -0.22 4.02
CA LEU A 94 3.73 1.16 4.30
C LEU A 94 2.67 2.17 3.82
N ARG A 95 2.08 1.95 2.64
CA ARG A 95 0.96 2.78 2.14
C ARG A 95 -0.26 2.71 3.05
N LEU A 96 -0.63 1.51 3.51
CA LEU A 96 -1.75 1.34 4.45
C LEU A 96 -1.47 2.05 5.77
N TRP A 97 -0.24 1.94 6.30
CA TRP A 97 0.14 2.62 7.53
C TRP A 97 0.11 4.15 7.39
N GLN A 98 0.62 4.70 6.27
CA GLN A 98 0.54 6.13 5.98
C GLN A 98 -0.91 6.61 5.94
N LEU A 99 -1.79 5.91 5.21
CA LEU A 99 -3.21 6.24 5.15
C LEU A 99 -3.90 6.17 6.52
N LEU A 100 -3.53 5.21 7.36
CA LEU A 100 -4.10 5.05 8.71
C LEU A 100 -3.57 6.09 9.69
N ALA A 101 -2.29 6.45 9.61
CA ALA A 101 -1.65 7.47 10.42
C ALA A 101 -2.20 8.87 10.11
N GLU A 102 -2.48 9.15 8.83
CA GLU A 102 -3.08 10.40 8.39
C GLU A 102 -4.59 10.50 8.75
N ALA A 103 -5.29 9.36 8.85
CA ALA A 103 -6.75 9.31 9.03
C ALA A 103 -7.23 9.12 10.49
N GLY A 104 -6.36 9.01 11.49
CA GLY A 104 -6.77 9.04 12.91
C GLY A 104 -7.60 7.85 13.44
N GLY A 105 -7.51 6.66 12.81
CA GLY A 105 -8.15 5.41 13.28
C GLY A 105 -9.47 5.04 12.58
N LEU A 106 -9.69 3.74 12.37
CA LEU A 106 -10.76 3.19 11.54
C LEU A 106 -12.16 3.35 12.13
N THR A 107 -12.86 4.41 11.74
CA THR A 107 -14.32 4.44 11.84
C THR A 107 -14.96 3.48 10.83
N ARG A 108 -15.82 2.58 11.31
CA ARG A 108 -16.71 1.73 10.48
C ARG A 108 -17.45 2.61 9.47
N ARG A 109 -17.40 2.27 8.17
CA ARG A 109 -17.97 3.08 7.09
C ARG A 109 -19.49 3.25 7.27
N ASP A 110 -19.92 4.46 7.56
CA ASP A 110 -21.32 4.84 7.71
C ASP A 110 -21.87 5.34 6.36
N LEU A 111 -22.80 4.58 5.77
CA LEU A 111 -23.41 4.92 4.49
C LEU A 111 -24.24 6.20 4.54
N ALA A 112 -24.82 6.54 5.70
CA ALA A 112 -25.60 7.77 5.86
C ALA A 112 -24.68 9.00 5.80
N LYS A 113 -23.54 8.96 6.50
CA LYS A 113 -22.50 10.00 6.38
C LYS A 113 -21.91 10.07 4.97
N GLY A 114 -21.77 8.92 4.30
CA GLY A 114 -21.36 8.87 2.90
C GLY A 114 -22.36 9.55 1.96
N ALA A 115 -23.66 9.38 2.18
CA ALA A 115 -24.71 10.05 1.41
C ALA A 115 -24.72 11.57 1.66
N GLU A 116 -24.52 12.01 2.91
CA GLU A 116 -24.38 13.42 3.25
C GLU A 116 -23.17 14.05 2.55
N ALA A 117 -22.02 13.38 2.57
CA ALA A 117 -20.82 13.83 1.86
C ALA A 117 -21.05 13.93 0.34
N LEU A 118 -21.75 12.97 -0.26
CA LEU A 118 -22.13 13.04 -1.68
C LEU A 118 -23.02 14.28 -1.96
N ALA A 119 -24.00 14.55 -1.11
CA ALA A 119 -24.89 15.71 -1.29
C ALA A 119 -24.13 17.04 -1.20
N GLN A 120 -23.19 17.16 -0.24
CA GLN A 120 -22.33 18.33 -0.11
C GLN A 120 -21.44 18.53 -1.35
N LEU A 121 -20.84 17.45 -1.86
CA LEU A 121 -20.01 17.50 -3.06
C LEU A 121 -20.83 17.91 -4.30
N ARG A 122 -22.06 17.41 -4.47
CA ARG A 122 -22.94 17.85 -5.58
C ARG A 122 -23.35 19.31 -5.45
N ALA A 123 -23.69 19.74 -4.24
CA ALA A 123 -24.04 21.14 -4.00
C ALA A 123 -22.87 22.09 -4.32
N ALA A 124 -21.64 21.66 -4.02
CA ALA A 124 -20.44 22.47 -4.26
C ALA A 124 -19.96 22.46 -5.72
N PHE A 125 -20.04 21.31 -6.41
CA PHE A 125 -19.39 21.12 -7.72
C PHE A 125 -20.36 20.79 -8.87
N GLY A 126 -21.65 20.66 -8.60
CA GLY A 126 -22.68 20.24 -9.55
C GLY A 126 -22.91 18.72 -9.56
N ASP A 127 -24.06 18.31 -10.07
CA ASP A 127 -24.50 16.91 -10.02
C ASP A 127 -23.59 15.96 -10.82
N GLU A 128 -22.94 16.46 -11.87
CA GLU A 128 -22.05 15.70 -12.76
C GLU A 128 -20.61 15.58 -12.22
N ALA A 129 -20.28 16.21 -11.08
CA ALA A 129 -18.93 16.22 -10.53
C ALA A 129 -18.53 14.88 -9.88
N ILE A 130 -19.50 14.06 -9.50
CA ILE A 130 -19.26 12.79 -8.83
C ILE A 130 -19.56 11.65 -9.78
N VAL A 131 -18.52 10.95 -10.22
CA VAL A 131 -18.61 9.91 -11.23
C VAL A 131 -17.91 8.61 -10.80
N VAL A 132 -18.38 7.50 -11.35
CA VAL A 132 -17.78 6.18 -11.23
C VAL A 132 -17.33 5.70 -12.61
N ALA A 133 -16.16 5.05 -12.65
CA ALA A 133 -15.65 4.40 -13.85
C ALA A 133 -16.37 3.05 -14.08
N SER A 134 -16.92 2.87 -15.27
CA SER A 134 -17.43 1.59 -15.77
C SER A 134 -16.58 1.13 -16.96
N LEU A 135 -16.48 -0.19 -17.13
CA LEU A 135 -15.86 -0.77 -18.32
C LEU A 135 -16.89 -0.87 -19.44
N GLN A 136 -16.49 -0.46 -20.65
CA GLN A 136 -17.26 -0.61 -21.86
C GLN A 136 -16.45 -1.31 -22.96
N PRO A 137 -17.10 -2.04 -23.89
CA PRO A 137 -16.41 -2.65 -25.02
C PRO A 137 -15.80 -1.56 -25.92
N CYS A 138 -14.47 -1.50 -25.97
CA CYS A 138 -13.75 -0.69 -26.93
C CYS A 138 -12.41 -1.33 -27.32
N HIS A 139 -11.97 -1.09 -28.55
CA HIS A 139 -10.70 -1.60 -29.07
C HIS A 139 -9.50 -0.77 -28.58
N LEU A 140 -9.70 0.53 -28.32
CA LEU A 140 -8.69 1.38 -27.71
C LEU A 140 -8.80 1.29 -26.19
N PRO A 141 -7.72 0.93 -25.48
CA PRO A 141 -7.75 0.75 -24.03
C PRO A 141 -8.19 2.00 -23.26
N GLU A 142 -7.77 3.19 -23.69
CA GLU A 142 -8.18 4.45 -23.05
C GLU A 142 -9.68 4.75 -23.23
N ALA A 143 -10.33 4.12 -24.22
CA ALA A 143 -11.75 4.26 -24.49
C ALA A 143 -12.58 3.12 -23.88
N GLN A 144 -11.95 2.15 -23.20
CA GLN A 144 -12.64 1.08 -22.48
C GLN A 144 -13.24 1.55 -21.15
N VAL A 145 -12.91 2.76 -20.69
CA VAL A 145 -13.44 3.31 -19.44
C VAL A 145 -14.39 4.46 -19.74
N ARG A 146 -15.59 4.41 -19.15
CA ARG A 146 -16.56 5.51 -19.19
C ARG A 146 -16.89 5.97 -17.78
N LEU A 147 -16.95 7.28 -17.60
CA LEU A 147 -17.37 7.89 -16.33
C LEU A 147 -18.88 8.11 -16.37
N HIS A 148 -19.58 7.67 -15.31
CA HIS A 148 -21.01 7.85 -15.14
C HIS A 148 -21.31 8.51 -13.80
N PRO A 149 -22.30 9.42 -13.72
CA PRO A 149 -22.71 10.02 -12.46
C PRO A 149 -23.08 8.97 -11.42
N VAL A 150 -22.55 9.14 -10.20
CA VAL A 150 -22.90 8.31 -9.05
C VAL A 150 -24.14 8.92 -8.43
N GLN A 151 -25.19 8.13 -8.22
CA GLN A 151 -26.39 8.57 -7.49
C GLN A 151 -26.35 8.23 -6.00
N ALA A 152 -25.85 7.04 -5.65
CA ALA A 152 -25.73 6.56 -4.28
C ALA A 152 -24.48 5.71 -4.11
N LEU A 153 -23.93 5.70 -2.88
CA LEU A 153 -22.86 4.77 -2.51
C LEU A 153 -23.45 3.38 -2.29
N ALA A 154 -22.88 2.38 -2.95
CA ALA A 154 -23.18 0.98 -2.67
C ALA A 154 -22.22 0.43 -1.61
N SER A 155 -22.69 -0.54 -0.84
CA SER A 155 -21.80 -1.35 -0.02
C SER A 155 -20.75 -2.02 -0.92
N PRO A 156 -19.45 -1.93 -0.57
CA PRO A 156 -18.42 -2.56 -1.37
C PRO A 156 -18.64 -4.06 -1.38
N LYS A 157 -18.65 -4.66 -2.57
CA LYS A 157 -18.58 -6.11 -2.72
C LYS A 157 -17.11 -6.47 -2.81
N PRO A 158 -16.53 -7.13 -1.81
CA PRO A 158 -15.16 -7.60 -1.92
C PRO A 158 -15.09 -8.56 -3.12
N PRO A 159 -14.09 -8.41 -4.01
CA PRO A 159 -13.85 -9.41 -5.04
C PRO A 159 -13.52 -10.75 -4.36
N GLU A 160 -13.74 -11.85 -5.08
CA GLU A 160 -13.29 -13.14 -4.61
C GLU A 160 -11.77 -13.11 -4.37
N PRO A 161 -11.27 -13.78 -3.31
CA PRO A 161 -9.84 -13.83 -3.05
C PRO A 161 -9.13 -14.47 -4.25
N VAL A 162 -8.23 -13.72 -4.88
CA VAL A 162 -7.36 -14.24 -5.94
C VAL A 162 -6.03 -14.61 -5.31
N ALA A 163 -5.51 -15.81 -5.61
CA ALA A 163 -4.25 -16.31 -5.06
C ALA A 163 -3.04 -15.43 -5.42
N GLU A 164 -3.09 -14.77 -6.57
CA GLU A 164 -2.10 -13.81 -7.03
C GLU A 164 -2.80 -12.51 -7.42
N LEU A 165 -2.34 -11.37 -6.90
CA LEU A 165 -2.86 -10.07 -7.30
C LEU A 165 -2.46 -9.81 -8.76
N PRO A 166 -3.42 -9.54 -9.67
CA PRO A 166 -3.09 -9.27 -11.05
C PRO A 166 -2.31 -7.96 -11.14
N LEU A 167 -1.30 -7.93 -12.02
CA LEU A 167 -0.66 -6.70 -12.40
C LEU A 167 -1.67 -5.74 -13.03
N VAL A 168 -1.82 -4.53 -12.47
CA VAL A 168 -2.82 -3.56 -12.92
C VAL A 168 -2.18 -2.52 -13.81
N ARG A 169 -2.79 -2.27 -14.97
CA ARG A 169 -2.43 -1.16 -15.85
C ARG A 169 -2.97 0.15 -15.28
N ARG A 170 -2.09 1.03 -14.86
CA ARG A 170 -2.41 2.37 -14.35
C ARG A 170 -2.31 3.37 -15.50
N LEU A 171 -3.46 3.73 -16.05
CA LEU A 171 -3.54 4.61 -17.21
C LEU A 171 -3.38 6.07 -16.82
N ARG A 172 -2.67 6.83 -17.66
CA ARG A 172 -2.69 8.29 -17.58
C ARG A 172 -3.98 8.82 -18.21
N SER A 173 -4.53 9.90 -17.63
CA SER A 173 -5.69 10.61 -18.18
C SER A 173 -5.41 11.18 -19.58
N ALA A 174 -4.17 11.59 -19.83
CA ALA A 174 -3.65 11.92 -21.15
C ALA A 174 -2.28 11.27 -21.35
N PRO A 175 -2.01 10.63 -22.51
CA PRO A 175 -0.70 10.08 -22.80
C PRO A 175 0.39 11.15 -22.70
N LEU A 176 1.46 10.86 -21.96
CA LEU A 176 2.59 11.78 -21.83
C LEU A 176 3.48 11.65 -23.07
N ARG A 177 3.74 12.76 -23.77
CA ARG A 177 4.68 12.75 -24.90
C ARG A 177 6.09 12.44 -24.39
N MET A 178 6.75 11.51 -25.06
CA MET A 178 8.10 11.07 -24.73
C MET A 178 9.12 11.79 -25.62
N PRO A 179 10.37 11.95 -25.16
CA PRO A 179 11.46 12.40 -26.02
C PRO A 179 11.60 11.46 -27.22
N THR A 180 11.94 12.04 -28.37
CA THR A 180 12.24 11.26 -29.57
C THR A 180 13.49 10.44 -29.32
N ARG A 181 13.40 9.12 -29.54
CA ARG A 181 14.53 8.20 -29.42
C ARG A 181 15.68 8.66 -30.33
N PRO A 182 16.85 9.02 -29.78
CA PRO A 182 18.04 9.27 -30.59
C PRO A 182 18.43 8.00 -31.36
N LYS A 183 18.92 8.15 -32.60
CA LYS A 183 19.30 7.00 -33.44
C LYS A 183 20.49 6.20 -32.87
N HIS A 184 21.29 6.82 -32.01
CA HIS A 184 22.44 6.22 -31.35
C HIS A 184 22.41 6.59 -29.88
N GLU A 185 22.08 5.63 -29.02
CA GLU A 185 22.11 5.79 -27.57
C GLU A 185 22.96 4.62 -27.01
N PRO A 186 24.19 4.88 -26.55
CA PRO A 186 25.11 3.83 -26.12
C PRO A 186 24.64 3.11 -24.84
N ASP A 187 23.80 3.76 -24.02
CA ASP A 187 23.41 3.29 -22.67
C ASP A 187 21.97 2.74 -22.60
N GLY A 188 21.35 2.44 -23.75
CA GLY A 188 19.96 1.98 -23.82
C GLY A 188 18.96 3.13 -23.91
N TRP A 189 17.70 2.80 -24.23
CA TRP A 189 16.68 3.82 -24.52
C TRP A 189 16.22 4.52 -23.24
N LEU A 190 16.46 5.83 -23.12
CA LEU A 190 15.95 6.64 -22.00
C LEU A 190 14.54 7.13 -22.32
N LEU A 191 13.55 6.51 -21.69
CA LEU A 191 12.14 6.84 -21.89
C LEU A 191 11.74 8.20 -21.30
N GLY A 192 12.51 8.78 -20.40
CA GLY A 192 12.15 10.04 -19.75
C GLY A 192 13.32 10.71 -19.03
N ASP A 193 13.08 11.18 -17.81
CA ASP A 193 14.15 11.68 -16.94
C ASP A 193 15.18 10.56 -16.69
N TRP A 194 16.46 10.89 -16.56
CA TRP A 194 17.53 9.93 -16.26
C TRP A 194 17.24 9.13 -14.98
N ARG A 195 16.39 9.69 -14.10
CA ARG A 195 15.85 9.04 -12.90
C ARG A 195 14.97 7.82 -13.17
N MET A 196 14.50 7.59 -14.39
CA MET A 196 13.69 6.41 -14.74
C MET A 196 14.55 5.19 -15.11
N GLY A 197 15.85 5.39 -15.35
CA GLY A 197 16.76 4.34 -15.81
C GLY A 197 16.56 3.99 -17.29
N ALA A 198 17.54 3.29 -17.87
CA ALA A 198 17.46 2.84 -19.25
C ALA A 198 16.47 1.68 -19.41
N VAL A 199 15.87 1.56 -20.60
CA VAL A 199 15.08 0.37 -20.95
C VAL A 199 16.00 -0.81 -21.17
N VAL A 200 15.83 -1.86 -20.36
CA VAL A 200 16.58 -3.12 -20.48
C VAL A 200 15.86 -4.18 -21.28
N ARG A 201 14.52 -4.14 -21.30
CA ARG A 201 13.70 -5.03 -22.13
C ARG A 201 12.50 -4.30 -22.67
N LEU A 202 12.13 -4.66 -23.90
CA LEU A 202 10.96 -4.13 -24.58
C LEU A 202 10.17 -5.30 -25.18
N TRP A 203 8.90 -5.43 -24.80
CA TRP A 203 7.97 -6.42 -25.37
C TRP A 203 6.97 -5.74 -26.30
N GLY A 204 6.66 -6.38 -27.42
CA GLY A 204 5.81 -5.85 -28.48
C GLY A 204 6.54 -5.82 -29.84
N PRO A 205 6.03 -5.10 -30.84
CA PRO A 205 4.85 -4.23 -30.77
C PRO A 205 3.53 -5.03 -30.70
N PHE A 206 2.62 -4.57 -29.85
CA PHE A 206 1.22 -4.95 -29.86
C PHE A 206 0.46 -3.88 -30.63
N ARG A 207 0.26 -4.12 -31.93
CA ARG A 207 -0.33 -3.13 -32.84
C ARG A 207 -1.84 -3.02 -32.64
N LEU A 208 -2.31 -1.79 -32.47
CA LEU A 208 -3.71 -1.41 -32.49
C LEU A 208 -3.97 -0.45 -33.64
N SER A 209 -4.81 -0.87 -34.58
CA SER A 209 -5.27 -0.07 -35.71
C SER A 209 -6.79 0.03 -35.67
N GLY A 210 -7.33 1.24 -35.80
CA GLY A 210 -8.76 1.48 -35.70
C GLY A 210 -9.16 2.91 -36.07
N GLY A 211 -10.44 3.24 -35.86
CA GLY A 211 -10.96 4.59 -36.05
C GLY A 211 -10.97 5.10 -37.49
N TRP A 212 -10.75 4.26 -38.51
CA TRP A 212 -10.62 4.67 -39.91
C TRP A 212 -11.85 5.42 -40.48
N TRP A 213 -13.02 5.31 -39.85
CA TRP A 213 -14.25 6.03 -40.25
C TRP A 213 -14.47 7.38 -39.54
N VAL A 214 -13.68 7.74 -38.51
CA VAL A 214 -13.76 9.05 -37.82
C VAL A 214 -12.40 9.72 -37.74
N ARG A 215 -11.43 9.03 -37.15
CA ARG A 215 -10.05 9.47 -36.98
C ARG A 215 -9.17 8.23 -36.90
N GLN A 216 -8.41 7.97 -37.95
CA GLN A 216 -7.51 6.82 -38.00
C GLN A 216 -6.53 6.87 -36.81
N VAL A 217 -6.45 5.77 -36.09
CA VAL A 217 -5.50 5.51 -35.02
C VAL A 217 -4.69 4.29 -35.42
N GLN A 218 -3.37 4.42 -35.38
CA GLN A 218 -2.43 3.32 -35.56
C GLN A 218 -1.32 3.47 -34.54
N ARG A 219 -1.32 2.57 -33.54
CA ARG A 219 -0.41 2.63 -32.40
C ARG A 219 0.23 1.29 -32.16
N ASP A 220 1.54 1.32 -31.98
CA ASP A 220 2.33 0.16 -31.61
C ASP A 220 2.63 0.24 -30.12
N TYR A 221 1.89 -0.54 -29.32
CA TYR A 221 2.07 -0.57 -27.87
C TYR A 221 3.22 -1.50 -27.49
N HIS A 222 3.96 -1.11 -26.45
CA HIS A 222 5.05 -1.89 -25.88
C HIS A 222 4.99 -1.86 -24.36
N TYR A 223 5.46 -2.94 -23.75
CA TYR A 223 5.86 -2.93 -22.35
C TYR A 223 7.36 -2.73 -22.27
N ALA A 224 7.81 -1.71 -21.57
CA ALA A 224 9.22 -1.41 -21.39
C ALA A 224 9.61 -1.65 -19.92
N LEU A 225 10.51 -2.59 -19.70
CA LEU A 225 11.14 -2.79 -18.40
C LEU A 225 12.36 -1.88 -18.29
N THR A 226 12.40 -1.06 -17.24
CA THR A 226 13.57 -0.23 -16.91
C THR A 226 14.56 -1.00 -16.05
N GLU A 227 15.82 -0.55 -15.98
CA GLU A 227 16.84 -1.09 -15.05
C GLU A 227 16.37 -1.07 -13.59
N ARG A 228 15.46 -0.16 -13.23
CA ARG A 228 14.91 -0.02 -11.88
C ARG A 228 13.79 -1.01 -11.57
N GLY A 229 13.34 -1.77 -12.57
CA GLY A 229 12.24 -2.72 -12.44
C GLY A 229 10.86 -2.14 -12.76
N ASP A 230 10.78 -0.89 -13.25
CA ASP A 230 9.49 -0.30 -13.63
C ASP A 230 9.00 -0.92 -14.95
N LEU A 231 7.74 -1.34 -15.00
CA LEU A 231 7.10 -1.84 -16.20
C LEU A 231 6.21 -0.76 -16.81
N LEU A 232 6.76 -0.01 -17.76
CA LEU A 232 6.08 1.10 -18.42
C LEU A 232 5.25 0.62 -19.60
N TRP A 233 4.09 1.22 -19.79
CA TRP A 233 3.27 0.98 -20.97
C TRP A 233 3.35 2.18 -21.91
N VAL A 234 4.03 1.98 -23.04
CA VAL A 234 4.36 3.03 -24.02
C VAL A 234 3.80 2.66 -25.38
N PHE A 235 3.62 3.65 -26.26
CA PHE A 235 3.28 3.38 -27.64
C PHE A 235 3.93 4.37 -28.60
N TYR A 236 4.19 3.89 -29.80
CA TYR A 236 4.52 4.73 -30.93
C TYR A 236 3.24 5.01 -31.73
N ASP A 237 2.90 6.29 -31.88
CA ASP A 237 1.79 6.73 -32.72
C ASP A 237 2.30 6.94 -34.15
N GLU A 238 1.89 6.08 -35.08
CA GLU A 238 2.37 6.08 -36.46
C GLU A 238 1.91 7.32 -37.25
N VAL A 239 0.73 7.85 -36.90
CA VAL A 239 0.17 9.04 -37.55
C VAL A 239 0.95 10.28 -37.11
N ARG A 240 1.26 10.37 -35.82
CA ARG A 240 2.00 11.51 -35.24
C ARG A 240 3.52 11.36 -35.32
N ARG A 241 4.01 10.15 -35.60
CA ARG A 241 5.43 9.77 -35.58
C ARG A 241 6.13 10.12 -34.27
N LEU A 242 5.45 9.85 -33.15
CA LEU A 242 5.91 10.21 -31.81
C LEU A 242 5.66 9.09 -30.81
N TRP A 243 6.53 9.02 -29.82
CA TRP A 243 6.39 8.13 -28.67
C TRP A 243 5.56 8.79 -27.56
N PHE A 244 4.75 7.97 -26.91
CA PHE A 244 3.92 8.37 -25.78
C PHE A 244 3.98 7.30 -24.68
N GLN A 245 3.91 7.74 -23.43
CA GLN A 245 3.63 6.87 -22.29
C GLN A 245 2.12 6.87 -22.02
N ALA A 246 1.50 5.70 -22.17
CA ALA A 246 0.11 5.48 -21.81
C ALA A 246 -0.06 5.29 -20.30
N GLY A 247 0.93 4.67 -19.64
CA GLY A 247 0.83 4.36 -18.22
C GLY A 247 1.98 3.52 -17.69
N GLU A 248 1.71 2.81 -16.61
CA GLU A 248 2.61 1.86 -15.94
C GLU A 248 1.83 0.61 -15.52
N VAL A 249 2.54 -0.47 -15.18
CA VAL A 249 1.96 -1.75 -14.76
C VAL A 249 2.54 -2.17 -13.42
N GLY A 250 1.69 -2.38 -12.42
CA GLY A 250 2.09 -2.83 -11.07
C GLY A 250 1.05 -2.64 -9.98
#